data_AF-A0A497PCU8-F1
#
_entry.id   AF-A0A497PCU8-F1
#
_cell.length_a   1.000
_cell.length_b   1.000
_cell.length_c   1.000
_cell.angle_alpha   90.00
_cell.angle_beta   90.00
_cell.angle_gamma   90.00
#
_symmetry.space_group_name_H-M   'P 1'
#
loop_
_entity.id
_entity.type
_entity.pdbx_description
1 polymer ?
#
loop_
_entity_poly.entity_id
_entity_poly.type
_entity_poly.pdbx_seq_one_letter_code
_entity_poly.pdbx_strand_id
1 'polypeptide(L)'
;MNDEDIERIAELVAEKLYQKAQRNIDDNSFKIPKEDQEQMLLAELARLMTLLSSYLEREEYDKCAILQNKIKIIENKINKL
;
A
#
# COMPACT_ATOMS: atom_id res chain seq x y z
N MET A 1 -20.88 -3.41 -8.19
CA MET A 1 -20.52 -3.22 -6.78
C MET A 1 -21.26 -2.00 -6.31
N ASN A 2 -22.15 -2.19 -5.35
CA ASN A 2 -22.82 -1.08 -4.68
C ASN A 2 -21.97 -0.62 -3.48
N ASP A 3 -22.24 0.54 -2.90
CA ASP A 3 -21.47 1.08 -1.77
C ASP A 3 -21.43 0.11 -0.57
N GLU A 4 -22.51 -0.64 -0.36
CA GLU A 4 -22.57 -1.72 0.64
C GLU A 4 -21.58 -2.87 0.37
N ASP A 5 -21.28 -3.18 -0.90
CA ASP A 5 -20.28 -4.20 -1.23
C ASP A 5 -18.86 -3.70 -0.89
N ILE A 6 -18.60 -2.41 -1.08
CA ILE A 6 -17.31 -1.78 -0.79
C ILE A 6 -17.10 -1.73 0.72
N GLU A 7 -18.12 -1.35 1.48
CA GLU A 7 -18.07 -1.30 2.95
C GLU A 7 -17.86 -2.69 3.56
N ARG A 8 -18.59 -3.69 3.05
CA ARG A 8 -18.41 -5.09 3.46
C ARG A 8 -17.01 -5.62 3.15
N ILE A 9 -16.41 -5.22 2.03
CA ILE A 9 -15.03 -5.60 1.69
C ILE A 9 -14.04 -4.88 2.62
N ALA A 10 -14.26 -3.59 2.92
CA ALA A 10 -13.40 -2.83 3.82
C ALA A 10 -13.41 -3.44 5.25
N GLU A 11 -14.58 -3.80 5.77
CA GLU A 11 -14.71 -4.49 7.06
C GLU A 11 -14.00 -5.85 7.05
N LEU A 12 -14.19 -6.66 6.00
CA LEU A 12 -13.52 -7.96 5.85
C LEU A 12 -11.99 -7.83 5.79
N VAL A 13 -11.48 -6.80 5.12
CA VAL A 13 -10.04 -6.53 5.04
C VAL A 13 -9.52 -6.09 6.41
N ALA A 14 -10.19 -5.15 7.08
CA ALA A 14 -9.82 -4.68 8.40
C ALA A 14 -9.79 -5.82 9.43
N GLU A 15 -10.82 -6.68 9.43
CA GLU A 15 -10.92 -7.81 10.34
C GLU A 15 -9.82 -8.85 10.08
N LYS A 16 -9.52 -9.15 8.80
CA LYS A 16 -8.41 -10.07 8.46
C LYS A 16 -7.04 -9.51 8.83
N LEU A 17 -6.81 -8.21 8.67
CA LEU A 17 -5.58 -7.55 9.09
C LEU A 17 -5.42 -7.61 10.61
N TYR A 18 -6.50 -7.36 11.37
CA TYR A 18 -6.50 -7.45 12.82
C TYR A 18 -6.24 -8.87 13.33
N GLN A 19 -6.93 -9.87 12.78
CA GLN A 19 -6.69 -11.28 13.14
C GLN A 19 -5.25 -11.73 12.83
N LYS A 20 -4.68 -11.25 11.71
CA LYS A 20 -3.28 -11.54 11.35
C LYS A 20 -2.31 -10.86 12.33
N ALA A 21 -2.61 -9.64 12.77
CA ALA A 21 -1.82 -8.95 13.79
C ALA A 21 -1.88 -9.69 15.13
N GLN A 22 -3.06 -10.16 15.56
CA GLN A 22 -3.26 -10.83 16.84
C GLN A 22 -2.59 -12.21 16.91
N ARG A 23 -2.58 -12.97 15.80
CA ARG A 23 -1.78 -14.21 15.69
C ARG A 23 -0.28 -14.00 15.87
N ASN A 24 0.24 -12.79 15.63
CA ASN A 24 1.64 -12.46 15.90
C ASN A 24 1.90 -12.03 17.35
N ILE A 25 0.86 -11.91 18.19
CA ILE A 25 0.97 -11.47 19.60
C ILE A 25 1.03 -12.68 20.57
N ASP A 26 0.47 -13.83 20.21
CA ASP A 26 0.49 -15.04 21.05
C ASP A 26 1.87 -15.75 21.11
N ASP A 27 2.78 -15.44 20.18
CA ASP A 27 4.21 -15.73 20.31
C ASP A 27 4.81 -14.54 21.07
N ASN A 28 5.36 -14.74 22.26
CA ASN A 28 5.84 -13.70 23.19
C ASN A 28 7.09 -12.93 22.69
N SER A 29 7.20 -12.78 21.37
CA SER A 29 8.12 -11.98 20.61
C SER A 29 7.25 -11.13 19.70
N PHE A 30 7.23 -9.82 19.93
CA PHE A 30 6.85 -8.86 18.90
C PHE A 30 7.84 -9.01 17.74
N LYS A 31 7.67 -10.06 16.94
CA LYS A 31 8.31 -10.22 15.66
C LYS A 31 7.58 -9.22 14.80
N ILE A 32 8.17 -8.02 14.66
CA ILE A 32 7.93 -7.21 13.46
C ILE A 32 8.04 -8.22 12.32
N PRO A 33 6.95 -8.56 11.62
CA PRO A 33 7.05 -9.47 10.50
C PRO A 33 8.13 -8.87 9.62
N LYS A 34 9.14 -9.67 9.23
CA LYS A 34 10.05 -9.22 8.16
C LYS A 34 9.13 -8.77 7.04
N GLU A 35 9.04 -7.46 6.82
CA GLU A 35 8.05 -6.92 5.91
C GLU A 35 8.30 -7.62 4.57
N ASP A 36 7.26 -8.31 4.11
CA ASP A 36 7.30 -9.02 2.85
C ASP A 36 7.70 -7.99 1.79
N GLN A 37 8.73 -8.25 1.01
CA GLN A 37 9.27 -7.26 0.08
C GLN A 37 8.18 -6.75 -0.87
N GLU A 38 7.23 -7.61 -1.21
CA GLU A 38 6.04 -7.25 -1.96
C GLU A 38 5.16 -6.23 -1.20
N GLN A 39 4.89 -6.45 0.08
CA GLN A 39 4.10 -5.53 0.91
C GLN A 39 4.78 -4.16 1.08
N MET A 40 6.11 -4.12 1.24
CA MET A 40 6.85 -2.85 1.29
C MET A 40 6.74 -2.08 -0.03
N LEU A 41 6.87 -2.77 -1.16
CA LEU A 41 6.77 -2.15 -2.48
C LEU A 41 5.36 -1.65 -2.77
N LEU A 42 4.32 -2.39 -2.37
CA LEU A 42 2.93 -1.98 -2.49
C LEU A 42 2.62 -0.76 -1.62
N ALA A 43 3.13 -0.72 -0.39
CA ALA A 43 2.98 0.43 0.51
C ALA A 43 3.65 1.69 -0.07
N GLU A 44 4.87 1.57 -0.60
CA GLU A 44 5.56 2.69 -1.23
C GLU A 44 4.86 3.14 -2.53
N LEU A 45 4.32 2.19 -3.32
CA LEU A 45 3.53 2.50 -4.51
C LEU A 45 2.30 3.33 -4.15
N ALA A 46 1.54 2.92 -3.12
CA ALA A 46 0.39 3.67 -2.62
C ALA A 46 0.78 5.09 -2.18
N ARG A 47 1.88 5.22 -1.42
CA ARG A 47 2.41 6.53 -0.98
C ARG A 47 2.76 7.43 -2.17
N LEU A 48 3.40 6.90 -3.20
CA LEU A 48 3.78 7.65 -4.40
C LEU A 48 2.55 8.08 -5.21
N MET A 49 1.52 7.23 -5.31
CA MET A 49 0.25 7.56 -5.98
C MET A 49 -0.49 8.69 -5.25
N THR A 50 -0.56 8.65 -3.92
CA THR A 50 -1.15 9.75 -3.13
C THR A 50 -0.39 11.06 -3.33
N LEU A 51 0.94 11.03 -3.32
CA LEU A 51 1.76 12.22 -3.55
C LEU A 51 1.60 12.77 -4.97
N LEU A 52 1.48 11.89 -5.97
CA LEU A 52 1.22 12.27 -7.35
C LEU A 52 -0.12 13.01 -7.48
N SER A 53 -1.17 12.50 -6.83
CA SER A 53 -2.47 13.18 -6.78
C SER A 53 -2.37 14.58 -6.18
N SER A 54 -1.68 14.71 -5.04
CA SER A 54 -1.49 16.01 -4.37
C SER A 54 -0.71 17.02 -5.22
N TYR A 55 0.33 16.59 -5.94
CA TYR A 55 1.07 17.47 -6.84
C TYR A 55 0.29 17.83 -8.11
N LEU A 56 -0.56 16.94 -8.59
CA LEU A 56 -1.44 17.21 -9.72
C LEU A 56 -2.48 18.28 -9.37
N GLU A 57 -3.08 18.20 -8.18
CA GLU A 57 -4.00 19.23 -7.65
C GLU A 57 -3.33 20.61 -7.51
N ARG A 58 -2.03 20.63 -7.25
CA ARG A 58 -1.22 21.85 -7.13
C ARG A 58 -0.59 22.31 -8.45
N GLU A 59 -0.89 21.63 -9.56
CA GLU A 59 -0.33 21.91 -10.89
C GLU A 59 1.22 21.83 -10.94
N GLU A 60 1.84 21.05 -10.04
CA GLU A 60 3.30 20.90 -9.95
C GLU A 60 3.81 19.80 -10.90
N TYR A 61 3.62 19.98 -12.21
CA TYR A 61 3.82 18.93 -13.21
C TYR A 61 5.24 18.36 -13.30
N ASP A 62 6.26 19.17 -13.04
CA ASP A 62 7.66 18.69 -13.02
C ASP A 62 7.85 17.62 -11.94
N LYS A 63 7.20 17.79 -10.78
CA LYS A 63 7.23 16.81 -9.69
C LYS A 63 6.43 15.56 -10.06
N CYS A 64 5.30 15.73 -10.75
CA CYS A 64 4.51 14.61 -11.26
C CYS A 64 5.31 13.72 -12.21
N ALA A 65 6.08 14.31 -13.14
CA ALA A 65 6.93 13.56 -14.06
C ALA A 65 7.99 12.73 -13.33
N ILE A 66 8.59 13.28 -12.26
CA ILE A 66 9.54 12.55 -11.41
C ILE A 66 8.86 11.39 -10.69
N LEU A 67 7.67 11.59 -10.14
CA LEU A 67 6.92 10.54 -9.42
C LEU A 67 6.48 9.42 -10.35
N GLN A 68 6.01 9.73 -11.57
CA GLN A 68 5.64 8.73 -12.56
C GLN A 68 6.82 7.80 -12.91
N ASN A 69 8.03 8.34 -13.05
CA ASN A 69 9.22 7.52 -13.25
C ASN A 69 9.53 6.62 -12.05
N LYS A 70 9.36 7.11 -10.82
CA LYS A 70 9.54 6.32 -9.60
C LYS A 70 8.50 5.20 -9.47
N ILE A 71 7.23 5.51 -9.75
CA ILE A 71 6.12 4.55 -9.77
C ILE A 71 6.44 3.40 -10.74
N LYS A 72 6.84 3.73 -11.97
CA LYS A 72 7.23 2.73 -12.98
C LYS A 72 8.35 1.81 -12.52
N ILE A 73 9.33 2.33 -11.76
CA ILE A 73 10.42 1.51 -11.21
C ILE A 73 9.87 0.54 -10.14
N ILE A 74 8.97 1.00 -9.26
CA ILE A 74 8.38 0.16 -8.22
C ILE A 74 7.47 -0.92 -8.83
N GLU A 75 6.63 -0.57 -9.80
CA GLU A 75 5.79 -1.53 -10.53
C GLU A 75 6.64 -2.61 -11.21
N ASN A 76 7.75 -2.22 -11.84
CA ASN A 76 8.68 -3.18 -12.44
C ASN A 76 9.38 -4.09 -11.42
N LYS A 77 9.57 -3.65 -10.18
CA LYS A 77 10.10 -4.49 -9.10
C LYS A 77 9.05 -5.49 -8.64
N ILE A 78 7.81 -5.05 -8.44
CA ILE A 78 6.69 -5.92 -8.06
C ILE A 78 6.47 -6.99 -9.13
N ASN A 79 6.44 -6.62 -10.41
CA ASN A 79 6.25 -7.57 -11.53
C ASN A 79 7.39 -8.60 -11.69
N LYS A 80 8.53 -8.42 -11.01
CA LYS A 80 9.70 -9.32 -11.06
C LYS A 80 9.86 -10.17 -9.81
N LEU A 81 9.04 -9.96 -8.78
CA LEU A 81 8.93 -10.85 -7.64
C LEU A 81 8.12 -12.09 -8.04
#